data_AF-A0A381Y4Y6-F1
#
_entry.id   AF-A0A381Y4Y6-F1
#
_cell.length_a   1.000
_cell.length_b   1.000
_cell.length_c   1.000
_cell.angle_alpha   90.00
_cell.angle_beta   90.00
_cell.angle_gamma   90.00
#
_symmetry.space_group_name_H-M   'P 1'
#
loop_
_entity.id
_entity.type
_entity.pdbx_description
1 polymer ?
#
loop_
_entity_poly.entity_id
_entity_poly.type
_entity_poly.pdbx_seq_one_letter_code
_entity_poly.pdbx_strand_id
1 'polypeptide(L)'
;MNQVLTIKDPFGTATTGKLGMWLFLVMDAITFATILLGGVYFRLRADLWGSAGTILNISLTSLNTFLLIMSSFTMVMALNAVKMNDLKGLKTFLFLTIMGGITFLGIQIYEYSHFIMGSPGLETALKNAGFIGHSSFLWTTGTYGGAFYATTSFHGLHVLSGVIYLSVILYQANKGIYSATHYDRVEIAGLFWHFVDLIWILVFTIIYLI
;
A
#
# COMPACT_ATOMS: atom_id res chain seq x y z
N MET A 1 8.70 23.81 -51.28
CA MET A 1 7.87 24.14 -50.11
C MET A 1 7.88 22.91 -49.21
N ASN A 2 8.85 22.81 -48.29
CA ASN A 2 8.99 21.63 -47.42
C ASN A 2 8.11 21.85 -46.18
N GLN A 3 6.86 21.38 -46.24
CA GLN A 3 6.04 21.28 -45.04
C GLN A 3 6.60 20.13 -44.20
N VAL A 4 7.35 20.50 -43.15
CA VAL A 4 7.68 19.59 -42.05
C VAL A 4 6.35 19.23 -41.39
N LEU A 5 5.89 18.00 -41.61
CA LEU A 5 4.78 17.44 -40.86
C LEU A 5 5.19 17.42 -39.39
N THR A 6 4.66 18.35 -38.61
CA THR A 6 4.73 18.29 -37.15
C THR A 6 3.91 17.08 -36.72
N ILE A 7 4.59 15.95 -36.51
CA ILE A 7 4.00 14.80 -35.84
C ILE A 7 3.64 15.28 -34.44
N LYS A 8 2.38 15.67 -34.25
CA LYS A 8 1.80 15.87 -32.93
C LYS A 8 1.77 14.48 -32.32
N ASP A 9 2.71 14.19 -31.43
CA ASP A 9 2.77 12.93 -30.72
C ASP A 9 1.40 12.69 -30.05
N PRO A 10 0.63 11.68 -30.49
CA PRO A 10 -0.70 11.42 -29.93
C PRO A 10 -0.64 10.95 -28.48
N PHE A 11 0.55 10.60 -27.96
CA PHE A 11 0.76 10.07 -26.61
C PHE A 11 1.26 11.11 -25.60
N GLY A 12 1.47 12.36 -26.01
CA GLY A 12 1.94 13.44 -25.11
C GLY A 12 3.38 13.24 -24.61
N THR A 13 3.86 14.15 -23.75
CA THR A 13 5.26 14.20 -23.28
C THR A 13 5.59 13.17 -22.19
N ALA A 14 5.11 11.93 -22.30
CA ALA A 14 5.37 10.89 -21.30
C ALA A 14 6.78 10.31 -21.47
N THR A 15 7.60 10.35 -20.42
CA THR A 15 8.93 9.74 -20.44
C THR A 15 8.83 8.22 -20.47
N THR A 16 9.81 7.53 -21.06
CA THR A 16 9.86 6.06 -21.12
C THR A 16 9.75 5.43 -19.73
N GLY A 17 10.36 6.05 -18.72
CA GLY A 17 10.27 5.59 -17.33
C GLY A 17 8.84 5.67 -16.76
N LYS A 18 8.10 6.73 -17.09
CA LYS A 18 6.70 6.89 -16.67
C LYS A 18 5.78 5.86 -17.35
N LEU A 19 5.99 5.60 -18.64
CA LEU A 19 5.25 4.55 -19.35
C LEU A 19 5.54 3.16 -18.76
N GLY A 20 6.81 2.86 -18.49
CA GLY A 20 7.22 1.62 -17.83
C GLY A 20 6.58 1.44 -16.45
N MET A 21 6.52 2.51 -15.66
CA MET A 21 5.85 2.50 -14.36
C MET A 21 4.36 2.18 -14.50
N TRP A 22 3.64 2.85 -15.41
CA TRP A 22 2.21 2.56 -15.63
C TRP A 22 1.96 1.12 -16.05
N LEU A 23 2.79 0.56 -16.94
CA LEU A 23 2.67 -0.84 -17.34
C LEU A 23 2.88 -1.78 -16.15
N PHE A 24 3.89 -1.51 -15.33
CA PHE A 24 4.13 -2.26 -14.08
C PHE A 24 2.91 -2.17 -13.14
N LEU A 25 2.36 -0.96 -12.93
CA LEU A 25 1.19 -0.76 -12.06
C LEU A 25 -0.03 -1.55 -12.55
N VAL A 26 -0.26 -1.62 -13.86
CA VAL A 26 -1.37 -2.39 -14.43
C VAL A 26 -1.19 -3.89 -14.16
N MET A 27 0.01 -4.42 -14.35
CA MET A 27 0.30 -5.84 -14.06
C MET A 27 0.14 -6.15 -12.57
N ASP A 28 0.60 -5.25 -11.72
CA ASP A 28 0.47 -5.41 -10.27
C ASP A 28 -1.00 -5.30 -9.82
N ALA A 29 -1.77 -4.38 -10.41
CA ALA A 29 -3.21 -4.26 -10.17
C ALA A 29 -3.97 -5.55 -10.52
N ILE A 30 -3.62 -6.22 -11.62
CA ILE A 30 -4.22 -7.52 -12.00
C ILE A 30 -3.88 -8.60 -10.97
N THR A 31 -2.66 -8.60 -10.43
CA THR A 31 -2.23 -9.54 -9.40
C THR A 31 -3.02 -9.33 -8.11
N PHE A 32 -3.14 -8.09 -7.64
CA PHE A 32 -3.98 -7.75 -6.49
C PHE A 32 -5.46 -8.08 -6.73
N ALA A 33 -5.99 -7.76 -7.91
CA ALA A 33 -7.37 -8.10 -8.26
C ALA A 33 -7.62 -9.62 -8.19
N THR A 34 -6.66 -10.42 -8.65
CA THR A 34 -6.76 -11.89 -8.58
C THR A 34 -6.79 -12.39 -7.13
N ILE A 35 -5.91 -11.85 -6.27
CA ILE A 35 -5.86 -12.22 -4.85
C ILE A 35 -7.16 -11.80 -4.14
N LEU A 36 -7.65 -10.59 -4.39
CA LEU A 36 -8.88 -10.07 -3.79
C LEU A 36 -10.12 -10.83 -4.25
N LEU A 37 -10.26 -11.12 -5.56
CA LEU A 37 -11.35 -11.93 -6.08
C LEU A 37 -11.32 -13.36 -5.54
N GLY A 38 -10.12 -13.95 -5.39
CA GLY A 38 -9.93 -15.22 -4.72
C GLY A 38 -10.38 -15.18 -3.26
N GLY A 39 -10.03 -14.12 -2.52
CA GLY A 39 -10.49 -13.87 -1.16
C GLY A 39 -12.02 -13.77 -1.05
N VAL A 40 -12.66 -13.02 -1.94
CA VAL A 40 -14.13 -12.93 -2.02
C VAL A 40 -14.76 -14.27 -2.37
N TYR A 41 -14.17 -15.04 -3.30
CA TYR A 41 -14.65 -16.38 -3.61
C TYR A 41 -14.61 -17.30 -2.39
N PHE A 42 -13.51 -17.28 -1.62
CA PHE A 42 -13.42 -18.04 -0.37
C PHE A 42 -14.42 -17.53 0.67
N ARG A 43 -14.63 -16.22 0.80
CA ARG A 43 -15.63 -15.63 1.70
C ARG A 43 -17.04 -16.16 1.44
N LEU A 44 -17.42 -16.30 0.17
CA LEU A 44 -18.75 -16.76 -0.25
C LEU A 44 -18.95 -18.27 -0.11
N ARG A 45 -17.86 -19.04 0.07
CA ARG A 45 -17.88 -20.51 0.09
C ARG A 45 -17.46 -21.10 1.44
N ALA A 46 -16.80 -20.32 2.29
CA ALA A 46 -16.35 -20.78 3.59
C ALA A 46 -17.54 -20.93 4.55
N ASP A 47 -17.61 -22.08 5.21
CA ASP A 47 -18.61 -22.33 6.26
C ASP A 47 -18.36 -21.45 7.50
N LEU A 48 -17.09 -21.06 7.73
CA LEU A 48 -16.64 -20.25 8.85
C LEU A 48 -15.89 -19.02 8.36
N TRP A 49 -16.46 -17.84 8.61
CA TRP A 49 -15.83 -16.54 8.40
C TRP A 49 -16.32 -15.59 9.50
N GLY A 50 -15.40 -15.03 10.29
CA GLY A 50 -15.78 -14.13 11.38
C GLY A 50 -16.42 -12.85 10.86
N SER A 51 -17.45 -12.34 11.55
CA SER A 51 -18.01 -11.03 11.18
C SER A 51 -17.01 -9.90 11.45
N ALA A 52 -17.12 -8.81 10.71
CA ALA A 52 -16.28 -7.63 10.86
C ALA A 52 -16.16 -7.20 12.34
N GLY A 53 -14.94 -6.99 12.82
CA GLY A 53 -14.67 -6.52 14.19
C GLY A 53 -14.65 -7.59 15.28
N THR A 54 -14.91 -8.87 14.95
CA THR A 54 -14.81 -9.96 15.93
C THR A 54 -13.36 -10.35 16.19
N ILE A 55 -12.65 -10.75 15.13
CA ILE A 55 -11.24 -11.20 15.19
C ILE A 55 -10.29 -10.04 14.89
N LEU A 56 -10.62 -9.21 13.91
CA LEU A 56 -9.76 -8.11 13.44
C LEU A 56 -10.10 -6.80 14.14
N ASN A 57 -9.08 -6.01 14.48
CA ASN A 57 -9.26 -4.73 15.17
C ASN A 57 -9.51 -3.58 14.18
N ILE A 58 -10.77 -3.37 13.82
CA ILE A 58 -11.15 -2.33 12.85
C ILE A 58 -10.67 -0.94 13.28
N SER A 59 -10.73 -0.59 14.56
CA SER A 59 -10.34 0.75 15.03
C SER A 59 -8.85 1.02 14.81
N LEU A 60 -7.99 0.07 15.16
CA LEU A 60 -6.54 0.17 14.95
C LEU A 60 -6.21 0.23 13.45
N THR A 61 -6.82 -0.65 12.65
CA THR A 61 -6.58 -0.69 11.21
C THR A 61 -7.16 0.52 10.49
N SER A 62 -8.26 1.10 10.97
CA SER A 62 -8.83 2.35 10.43
C SER A 62 -7.89 3.52 10.68
N LEU A 63 -7.30 3.61 11.89
CA LEU A 63 -6.27 4.60 12.18
C LEU A 63 -5.05 4.40 11.28
N ASN A 64 -4.65 3.15 11.07
CA ASN A 64 -3.52 2.83 10.19
C ASN A 64 -3.79 3.25 8.73
N THR A 65 -5.00 3.00 8.24
CA THR A 65 -5.46 3.40 6.91
C THR A 65 -5.48 4.92 6.76
N PHE A 66 -5.97 5.64 7.78
CA PHE A 66 -5.92 7.10 7.81
C PHE A 66 -4.48 7.63 7.73
N LEU A 67 -3.54 7.04 8.49
CA LEU A 67 -2.13 7.41 8.44
C LEU A 67 -1.52 7.21 7.05
N LEU A 68 -1.88 6.12 6.36
CA LEU A 68 -1.37 5.82 5.01
C LEU A 68 -1.88 6.85 3.99
N ILE A 69 -3.18 7.19 4.04
CA ILE A 69 -3.78 8.24 3.19
C ILE A 69 -3.10 9.59 3.45
N MET A 70 -2.82 9.93 4.71
CA MET A 70 -2.09 11.14 5.05
C MET A 70 -0.65 11.13 4.50
N SER A 71 0.02 9.96 4.47
CA SER A 71 1.34 9.81 3.84
C SER A 71 1.30 10.01 2.32
N SER A 72 0.18 9.62 1.70
CA SER A 72 -0.09 9.83 0.28
C SER A 72 -0.22 11.33 -0.01
N PHE A 73 -0.95 12.06 0.83
CA PHE A 73 -1.03 13.52 0.75
C PHE A 73 0.36 14.18 0.88
N THR A 74 1.19 13.76 1.84
CA THR A 74 2.55 14.31 1.95
C THR A 74 3.41 14.00 0.73
N MET A 75 3.21 12.87 0.06
CA MET A 75 3.93 12.55 -1.18
C MET A 75 3.57 13.52 -2.32
N VAL A 76 2.29 13.91 -2.44
CA VAL A 76 1.88 14.95 -3.41
C VAL A 76 2.54 16.29 -3.09
N MET A 77 2.59 16.67 -1.81
CA MET A 77 3.27 17.90 -1.39
C MET A 77 4.76 17.88 -1.70
N ALA A 78 5.43 16.73 -1.56
CA ALA A 78 6.83 16.55 -1.93
C ALA A 78 7.06 16.80 -3.42
N LEU A 79 6.21 16.24 -4.28
CA LEU A 79 6.27 16.45 -5.72
C LEU A 79 6.00 17.92 -6.10
N ASN A 80 5.05 18.57 -5.42
CA ASN A 80 4.77 19.98 -5.66
C ASN A 80 5.97 20.86 -5.27
N ALA A 81 6.62 20.58 -4.12
CA ALA A 81 7.77 21.33 -3.65
C ALA A 81 8.95 21.27 -4.65
N VAL A 82 9.28 20.09 -5.19
CA VAL A 82 10.36 19.98 -6.19
C VAL A 82 10.03 20.68 -7.50
N LYS A 83 8.76 20.70 -7.93
CA LYS A 83 8.31 21.46 -9.11
C LYS A 83 8.49 22.97 -8.92
N MET A 84 8.36 23.47 -7.70
CA MET A 84 8.65 24.86 -7.32
C MET A 84 10.13 25.11 -6.98
N ASN A 85 11.02 24.15 -7.24
CA ASN A 85 12.44 24.17 -6.89
C ASN A 85 12.73 24.31 -5.38
N ASP A 86 11.74 24.01 -4.52
CA ASP A 86 11.90 23.96 -3.08
C ASP A 86 12.41 22.57 -2.63
N LEU A 87 13.73 22.43 -2.59
CA LEU A 87 14.39 21.20 -2.16
C LEU A 87 14.25 20.94 -0.65
N LYS A 88 14.00 21.97 0.15
CA LYS A 88 13.77 21.79 1.59
C LYS A 88 12.41 21.14 1.79
N GLY A 89 11.36 21.69 1.15
CA GLY A 89 10.03 21.11 1.12
C GLY A 89 10.03 19.67 0.61
N LEU A 90 10.70 19.39 -0.52
CA LEU A 90 10.85 18.04 -1.06
C LEU A 90 11.34 17.06 0.01
N LYS A 91 12.46 17.39 0.68
CA LYS A 91 13.09 16.52 1.67
C LYS A 91 12.20 16.31 2.89
N THR A 92 11.58 17.37 3.40
CA THR A 92 10.70 17.30 4.57
C THR A 92 9.48 16.44 4.28
N PHE A 93 8.80 16.66 3.16
CA PHE A 93 7.61 15.89 2.81
C PHE A 93 7.92 14.44 2.47
N LEU A 94 9.02 14.15 1.76
CA LEU A 94 9.47 12.76 1.54
C LEU A 94 9.76 12.04 2.85
N PHE A 95 10.43 12.72 3.80
CA PHE A 95 10.69 12.16 5.12
C PHE A 95 9.39 11.84 5.87
N LEU A 96 8.41 12.74 5.84
CA LEU A 96 7.09 12.50 6.45
C LEU A 96 6.37 11.32 5.79
N THR A 97 6.41 11.19 4.46
CA THR A 97 5.83 10.03 3.75
C THR A 97 6.49 8.72 4.18
N ILE A 98 7.83 8.69 4.26
CA ILE A 98 8.58 7.52 4.71
C ILE A 98 8.21 7.15 6.14
N MET A 99 8.13 8.13 7.04
CA MET A 99 7.73 7.89 8.43
C MET A 99 6.31 7.33 8.51
N GLY A 100 5.36 7.84 7.72
CA GLY A 100 4.01 7.29 7.62
C GLY A 100 4.02 5.82 7.19
N GLY A 101 4.81 5.48 6.18
CA GLY A 101 4.99 4.10 5.73
C GLY A 101 5.62 3.17 6.76
N ILE A 102 6.65 3.64 7.49
CA ILE A 102 7.29 2.86 8.57
C ILE A 102 6.32 2.64 9.72
N THR A 103 5.58 3.68 10.14
CA THR A 103 4.54 3.54 11.17
C THR A 103 3.47 2.55 10.73
N PHE A 104 3.06 2.59 9.46
CA PHE A 104 2.11 1.63 8.91
C PHE A 104 2.60 0.18 9.03
N LEU A 105 3.84 -0.09 8.61
CA LEU A 105 4.45 -1.40 8.73
C LEU A 105 4.61 -1.83 10.20
N GLY A 106 4.95 -0.90 11.09
CA GLY A 106 5.04 -1.15 12.52
C GLY A 106 3.70 -1.58 13.15
N ILE A 107 2.61 -0.90 12.79
CA ILE A 107 1.25 -1.27 13.22
C ILE A 107 0.87 -2.65 12.64
N GLN A 108 1.21 -2.92 11.37
CA GLN A 108 0.95 -4.21 10.75
C GLN A 108 1.69 -5.36 11.47
N ILE A 109 2.97 -5.15 11.81
CA ILE A 109 3.77 -6.12 12.58
C ILE A 109 3.17 -6.32 13.97
N TYR A 110 2.73 -5.26 14.64
CA TYR A 110 2.07 -5.35 15.94
C TYR A 110 0.78 -6.20 15.86
N GLU A 111 -0.06 -5.95 14.86
CA GLU A 111 -1.29 -6.72 14.63
C GLU A 111 -0.98 -8.20 14.37
N TYR A 112 -0.01 -8.52 13.51
CA TYR A 112 0.40 -9.90 13.27
C TYR A 112 0.96 -10.57 14.52
N SER A 113 1.76 -9.85 15.29
CA SER A 113 2.32 -10.38 16.53
C SER A 113 1.22 -10.70 17.54
N HIS A 114 0.17 -9.87 17.63
CA HIS A 114 -1.00 -10.13 18.46
C HIS A 114 -1.76 -11.39 17.99
N PHE A 115 -1.90 -11.59 16.69
CA PHE A 115 -2.56 -12.77 16.12
C PHE A 115 -1.77 -14.07 16.30
N ILE A 116 -0.45 -14.00 16.19
CA ILE A 116 0.45 -15.16 16.30
C ILE A 116 0.64 -15.56 17.77
N MET A 117 0.97 -14.60 18.65
CA MET A 117 1.21 -14.88 20.07
C MET A 117 -0.04 -15.39 20.80
N GLY A 118 -1.23 -15.02 20.29
CA GLY A 118 -2.48 -15.37 20.92
C GLY A 118 -2.75 -14.52 22.17
N SER A 119 -4.02 -14.37 22.51
CA SER A 119 -4.45 -13.77 23.78
C SER A 119 -5.77 -14.40 24.21
N PRO A 120 -6.12 -14.41 25.52
CA PRO A 120 -7.42 -14.92 25.97
C PRO A 120 -8.61 -14.21 25.31
N GLY A 121 -8.45 -12.91 24.98
CA GLY A 121 -9.43 -12.14 24.22
C GLY A 121 -9.56 -12.61 22.77
N LEU A 122 -8.44 -12.88 22.10
CA LEU A 122 -8.42 -13.41 20.73
C LEU A 122 -9.01 -14.83 20.65
N GLU A 123 -8.69 -15.71 21.60
CA GLU A 123 -9.27 -17.06 21.65
C GLU A 123 -10.79 -17.01 21.82
N THR A 124 -11.28 -16.13 22.68
CA THR A 124 -12.72 -15.90 22.85
C THR A 124 -13.36 -15.38 21.57
N ALA A 125 -12.71 -14.44 20.88
CA ALA A 125 -13.17 -13.93 19.60
C ALA A 125 -13.21 -15.01 18.50
N LEU A 126 -12.17 -15.83 18.40
CA LEU A 126 -12.09 -16.96 17.46
C LEU A 126 -13.18 -17.99 17.74
N LYS A 127 -13.43 -18.32 19.01
CA LYS A 127 -14.51 -19.21 19.41
C LYS A 127 -15.89 -18.65 19.06
N ASN A 128 -16.12 -17.36 19.29
CA ASN A 128 -17.36 -16.68 18.92
C ASN A 128 -17.58 -16.65 17.40
N ALA A 129 -16.50 -16.61 16.62
CA ALA A 129 -16.51 -16.71 15.17
C ALA A 129 -16.59 -18.16 14.64
N GLY A 130 -16.70 -19.16 15.53
CA GLY A 130 -16.85 -20.58 15.18
C GLY A 130 -15.53 -21.34 14.96
N PHE A 131 -14.37 -20.70 15.14
CA PHE A 131 -13.05 -21.34 15.07
C PHE A 131 -12.71 -22.00 16.40
N ILE A 132 -13.27 -23.19 16.65
CA ILE A 132 -13.06 -23.93 17.90
C ILE A 132 -11.69 -24.62 17.89
N GLY A 133 -10.94 -24.52 18.98
CA GLY A 133 -9.61 -25.13 19.14
C GLY A 133 -8.44 -24.29 18.61
N HIS A 134 -8.70 -23.05 18.19
CA HIS A 134 -7.67 -22.11 17.76
C HIS A 134 -7.45 -21.02 18.81
N SER A 135 -6.27 -20.98 19.42
CA SER A 135 -5.85 -19.89 20.32
C SER A 135 -5.12 -18.73 19.61
N SER A 136 -4.74 -18.95 18.34
CA SER A 136 -4.04 -17.98 17.49
C SER A 136 -4.70 -17.88 16.11
N PHE A 137 -4.67 -16.70 15.52
CA PHE A 137 -5.13 -16.47 14.15
C PHE A 137 -3.95 -16.56 13.19
N LEU A 138 -3.75 -17.75 12.62
CA LEU A 138 -2.63 -18.06 11.73
C LEU A 138 -3.12 -18.23 10.29
N TRP A 139 -2.20 -18.32 9.33
CA TRP A 139 -2.54 -18.66 7.94
C TRP A 139 -3.21 -20.05 7.82
N THR A 140 -3.05 -20.92 8.82
CA THR A 140 -3.70 -22.23 8.91
C THR A 140 -5.10 -22.19 9.53
N THR A 141 -5.56 -21.04 10.04
CA THR A 141 -6.89 -20.86 10.64
C THR A 141 -7.95 -20.74 9.55
N GLY A 142 -8.16 -21.85 8.83
CA GLY A 142 -9.11 -21.96 7.72
C GLY A 142 -8.75 -21.10 6.51
N THR A 143 -9.70 -21.02 5.58
CA THR A 143 -9.58 -20.17 4.39
C THR A 143 -9.54 -18.68 4.73
N TYR A 144 -10.12 -18.28 5.87
CA TYR A 144 -10.10 -16.89 6.33
C TYR A 144 -8.69 -16.43 6.69
N GLY A 145 -7.97 -17.17 7.54
CA GLY A 145 -6.57 -16.87 7.86
C GLY A 145 -5.68 -16.87 6.62
N GLY A 146 -5.84 -17.87 5.74
CA GLY A 146 -5.09 -17.95 4.49
C GLY A 146 -5.30 -16.73 3.58
N ALA A 147 -6.56 -16.35 3.34
CA ALA A 147 -6.90 -15.19 2.51
C ALA A 147 -6.44 -13.87 3.13
N PHE A 148 -6.57 -13.72 4.45
CA PHE A 148 -6.07 -12.57 5.19
C PHE A 148 -4.56 -12.41 4.98
N TYR A 149 -3.76 -13.38 5.41
CA TYR A 149 -2.30 -13.27 5.38
C TYR A 149 -1.75 -13.21 3.95
N ALA A 150 -2.36 -13.91 2.98
CA ALA A 150 -1.95 -13.81 1.59
C ALA A 150 -2.11 -12.38 1.05
N THR A 151 -3.27 -11.76 1.30
CA THR A 151 -3.59 -10.41 0.80
C THR A 151 -2.76 -9.34 1.51
N THR A 152 -2.78 -9.36 2.85
CA THR A 152 -2.16 -8.30 3.66
C THR A 152 -0.64 -8.37 3.68
N SER A 153 -0.04 -9.57 3.61
CA SER A 153 1.42 -9.71 3.54
C SER A 153 1.95 -9.33 2.16
N PHE A 154 1.25 -9.69 1.08
CA PHE A 154 1.61 -9.25 -0.26
C PHE A 154 1.58 -7.72 -0.36
N HIS A 155 0.53 -7.08 0.17
CA HIS A 155 0.47 -5.63 0.28
C HIS A 155 1.60 -5.05 1.16
N GLY A 156 1.84 -5.61 2.35
CA GLY A 156 2.89 -5.15 3.26
C GLY A 156 4.29 -5.19 2.63
N LEU A 157 4.58 -6.19 1.78
CA LEU A 157 5.82 -6.24 1.01
C LEU A 157 5.92 -5.09 0.00
N HIS A 158 4.83 -4.72 -0.67
CA HIS A 158 4.81 -3.56 -1.58
C HIS A 158 5.05 -2.25 -0.83
N VAL A 159 4.44 -2.07 0.34
CA VAL A 159 4.68 -0.91 1.20
C VAL A 159 6.16 -0.86 1.62
N LEU A 160 6.73 -1.99 2.05
CA LEU A 160 8.16 -2.07 2.39
C LEU A 160 9.06 -1.70 1.21
N SER A 161 8.81 -2.25 0.02
CA SER A 161 9.52 -1.88 -1.20
C SER A 161 9.37 -0.39 -1.52
N GLY A 162 8.19 0.19 -1.29
CA GLY A 162 7.93 1.62 -1.46
C GLY A 162 8.72 2.48 -0.48
N VAL A 163 8.78 2.09 0.79
CA VAL A 163 9.57 2.78 1.83
C VAL A 163 11.05 2.77 1.47
N ILE A 164 11.57 1.64 1.01
CA ILE A 164 12.96 1.50 0.53
C ILE A 164 13.18 2.40 -0.69
N TYR A 165 12.27 2.38 -1.65
CA TYR A 165 12.37 3.20 -2.86
C TYR A 165 12.37 4.70 -2.52
N LEU A 166 11.43 5.17 -1.71
CA LEU A 166 11.37 6.55 -1.25
C LEU A 166 12.61 6.96 -0.43
N SER A 167 13.16 6.05 0.38
CA SER A 167 14.40 6.29 1.12
C SER A 167 15.59 6.54 0.17
N VAL A 168 15.67 5.80 -0.94
CA VAL A 168 16.69 6.01 -1.99
C VAL A 168 16.46 7.33 -2.72
N ILE A 169 15.21 7.73 -2.96
CA ILE A 169 14.88 9.06 -3.51
C ILE A 169 15.30 10.15 -2.54
N LEU A 170 14.98 10.05 -1.25
CA LEU A 170 15.38 11.03 -0.23
C LEU A 170 16.91 11.14 -0.12
N TYR A 171 17.63 10.01 -0.17
CA TYR A 171 19.09 10.02 -0.21
C TYR A 171 19.64 10.78 -1.44
N GLN A 172 19.08 10.57 -2.62
CA GLN A 172 19.44 11.32 -3.83
C GLN A 172 19.07 12.81 -3.73
N ALA A 173 17.95 13.14 -3.08
CA ALA A 173 17.54 14.52 -2.83
C ALA A 173 18.54 15.25 -1.91
N ASN A 174 19.08 14.56 -0.91
CA ASN A 174 20.13 15.10 -0.04
C ASN A 174 21.45 15.38 -0.78
N LYS A 175 21.73 14.66 -1.87
CA LYS A 175 22.86 14.93 -2.76
C LYS A 175 22.62 16.07 -3.77
N GLY A 176 21.42 16.65 -3.78
CA GLY A 176 21.09 17.75 -4.69
C GLY A 176 20.88 17.34 -6.15
N ILE A 177 20.54 16.06 -6.40
CA ILE A 177 20.35 15.53 -7.76
C ILE A 177 19.07 16.06 -8.42
N TYR A 178 18.08 16.47 -7.64
CA TYR A 178 16.78 16.90 -8.14
C TYR A 178 16.66 18.42 -8.24
N SER A 179 15.93 18.87 -9.25
CA SER A 179 15.58 20.25 -9.51
C SER A 179 14.23 20.32 -10.22
N ALA A 180 13.70 21.52 -10.43
CA ALA A 180 12.44 21.74 -11.15
C ALA A 180 12.43 21.19 -12.60
N THR A 181 13.59 20.88 -13.18
CA THR A 181 13.69 20.28 -14.53
C THR A 181 14.01 18.79 -14.53
N HIS A 182 14.40 18.23 -13.38
CA HIS A 182 14.82 16.83 -13.23
C HIS A 182 14.10 16.17 -12.05
N TYR A 183 12.76 16.15 -12.05
CA TYR A 183 11.96 15.57 -10.98
C TYR A 183 11.25 14.25 -11.36
N ASP A 184 11.43 13.76 -12.59
CA ASP A 184 10.73 12.59 -13.12
C ASP A 184 10.81 11.37 -12.20
N ARG A 185 11.96 11.14 -11.56
CA ARG A 185 12.15 10.02 -10.62
C ARG A 185 11.29 10.15 -9.36
N VAL A 186 11.08 11.37 -8.87
CA VAL A 186 10.22 11.65 -7.71
C VAL A 186 8.75 11.43 -8.10
N GLU A 187 8.36 11.85 -9.31
CA GLU A 187 7.01 11.62 -9.83
C GLU A 187 6.72 10.12 -10.00
N ILE A 188 7.65 9.36 -10.62
CA ILE A 188 7.52 7.91 -10.80
C ILE A 188 7.41 7.19 -9.44
N ALA A 189 8.23 7.57 -8.47
CA ALA A 189 8.13 7.02 -7.11
C ALA A 189 6.78 7.38 -6.43
N GLY A 190 6.27 8.58 -6.69
CA GLY A 190 4.95 9.01 -6.23
C GLY A 190 3.82 8.16 -6.82
N LEU A 191 3.87 7.87 -8.12
CA LEU A 191 2.89 6.99 -8.77
C LEU A 191 2.82 5.61 -8.10
N PHE A 192 3.97 5.02 -7.79
CA PHE A 192 4.03 3.76 -7.06
C PHE A 192 3.42 3.88 -5.66
N TRP A 193 3.79 4.92 -4.90
CA TRP A 193 3.28 5.11 -3.53
C TRP A 193 1.76 5.30 -3.48
N HIS A 194 1.21 6.13 -4.39
CA HIS A 194 -0.23 6.34 -4.49
C HIS A 194 -0.99 5.08 -4.90
N PHE A 195 -0.40 4.27 -5.77
CA PHE A 195 -1.00 3.00 -6.16
C PHE A 195 -1.10 2.04 -4.98
N VAL A 196 -0.02 1.90 -4.20
CA VAL A 196 0.00 1.05 -3.00
C VAL A 196 -1.08 1.51 -2.02
N ASP A 197 -1.17 2.82 -1.74
CA ASP A 197 -2.21 3.38 -0.87
C ASP A 197 -3.65 3.09 -1.37
N LEU A 198 -3.91 3.25 -2.67
CA LEU A 198 -5.21 2.95 -3.26
C LEU A 198 -5.59 1.47 -3.08
N ILE A 199 -4.64 0.56 -3.29
CA ILE A 199 -4.87 -0.88 -3.10
C ILE A 199 -5.16 -1.20 -1.64
N TRP A 200 -4.51 -0.52 -0.70
CA TRP A 200 -4.80 -0.73 0.73
C TRP A 200 -6.25 -0.42 1.08
N ILE A 201 -6.82 0.65 0.52
CA ILE A 201 -8.24 1.00 0.75
C ILE A 201 -9.16 -0.15 0.32
N LEU A 202 -8.87 -0.80 -0.82
CA LEU A 202 -9.62 -1.97 -1.29
C LEU A 202 -9.41 -3.18 -0.38
N VAL A 203 -8.16 -3.45 0.03
CA VAL A 203 -7.82 -4.55 0.95
C VAL A 203 -8.54 -4.36 2.29
N PHE A 204 -8.48 -3.18 2.88
CA PHE A 204 -9.17 -2.84 4.12
C PHE A 204 -10.68 -3.05 4.00
N THR A 205 -11.28 -2.56 2.91
CA THR A 205 -12.73 -2.71 2.68
C THR A 205 -13.14 -4.17 2.54
N ILE A 206 -12.43 -4.96 1.73
CA ILE A 206 -12.83 -6.34 1.43
C ILE A 206 -12.48 -7.32 2.54
N ILE A 207 -11.35 -7.15 3.23
CA ILE A 207 -10.84 -8.12 4.21
C ILE A 207 -11.26 -7.77 5.64
N TYR A 208 -11.31 -6.48 6.01
CA TYR A 208 -11.60 -6.06 7.40
C TYR A 208 -13.07 -5.69 7.62
N LEU A 209 -13.79 -5.20 6.60
CA LEU A 209 -15.16 -4.70 6.76
C LEU A 209 -16.26 -5.65 6.24
N ILE A 210 -15.95 -6.56 5.31
CA ILE A 210 -16.93 -7.43 4.60
C ILE A 210 -16.62 -8.91 4.86
#